data_AF-A0A1W9N0Q7-F1
#
_entry.id   AF-A0A1W9N0Q7-F1
#
_cell.length_a   1.000
_cell.length_b   1.000
_cell.length_c   1.000
_cell.angle_alpha   90.00
_cell.angle_beta   90.00
_cell.angle_gamma   90.00
#
_symmetry.space_group_name_H-M   'P 1'
#
loop_
_entity.id
_entity.type
_entity.pdbx_description
1 polymer ?
#
loop_
_entity_poly.entity_id
_entity_poly.type
_entity_poly.pdbx_seq_one_letter_code
_entity_poly.pdbx_strand_id
1 'polypeptide(L)'
;MTVAVFFMLGLGLVCGAILSFASKIFYVYEDPRIGEVENCLSGANCGGCGFTGCSAAAAAIVKGKAPANVCLVGGAECAAKVAGVMGLDAGTAEPKRSLNTCDGGERAEDKFYYMG
;
A
#
# COMPACT_ATOMS: atom_id res chain seq x y z
N MET A 1 35.10 -23.28 -20.85
CA MET A 1 33.86 -22.65 -21.35
C MET A 1 32.63 -23.54 -21.15
N THR A 2 32.63 -24.76 -21.71
CA THR A 2 31.50 -25.71 -21.67
C THR A 2 31.06 -26.15 -20.27
N VAL A 3 32.01 -26.43 -19.37
CA VAL A 3 31.69 -26.86 -17.99
C VAL A 3 30.88 -25.79 -17.22
N ALA A 4 31.24 -24.52 -17.38
CA ALA A 4 30.53 -23.40 -16.74
C ALA A 4 29.10 -23.24 -17.28
N VAL A 5 28.90 -23.48 -18.58
CA VAL A 5 27.56 -23.43 -19.22
C VAL A 5 26.66 -24.52 -18.66
N PHE A 6 27.13 -25.77 -18.60
CA PHE A 6 26.34 -26.87 -18.05
C PHE A 6 26.07 -26.72 -16.55
N PHE A 7 27.02 -26.16 -15.81
CA PHE A 7 26.84 -25.89 -14.38
C PHE A 7 25.76 -24.84 -14.13
N MET A 8 25.81 -23.70 -14.84
CA MET A 8 24.79 -22.65 -14.72
C MET A 8 23.42 -23.11 -15.21
N LEU A 9 23.38 -23.91 -16.29
CA LEU A 9 22.13 -24.52 -16.76
C LEU A 9 21.52 -25.43 -15.70
N GLY A 10 22.31 -26.33 -15.12
CA GLY A 10 21.85 -27.25 -14.07
C GLY A 10 21.37 -26.51 -12.82
N LEU A 11 22.12 -25.49 -12.37
CA LEU A 11 21.72 -24.66 -11.24
C LEU A 11 20.40 -23.94 -11.50
N GLY A 12 20.24 -23.33 -12.68
CA GLY A 12 19.00 -22.66 -13.07
C GLY A 12 17.81 -23.60 -13.11
N LEU A 13 18.00 -24.82 -13.65
CA LEU A 13 16.96 -25.84 -13.70
C LEU A 13 16.54 -26.30 -12.31
N VAL A 14 17.50 -26.56 -11.42
CA VAL A 14 17.24 -26.98 -10.04
C VAL A 14 16.56 -25.88 -9.25
N CYS A 15 17.09 -24.66 -9.27
CA CYS A 15 16.49 -23.52 -8.58
C CYS A 15 15.08 -23.21 -9.11
N GLY A 16 14.90 -23.22 -10.43
CA GLY A 16 13.60 -23.00 -11.06
C GLY A 16 12.58 -24.08 -10.69
N ALA A 17 12.98 -25.35 -10.68
CA ALA A 17 12.11 -26.45 -10.27
C ALA A 17 11.68 -26.34 -8.80
N ILE A 18 12.62 -26.01 -7.90
CA ILE A 18 12.34 -25.80 -6.48
C ILE A 18 11.37 -24.63 -6.30
N LEU A 19 11.61 -23.48 -6.94
CA LEU A 19 10.73 -22.31 -6.85
C LEU A 19 9.34 -22.59 -7.43
N SER A 20 9.25 -23.31 -8.56
CA SER A 20 7.97 -23.69 -9.16
C SER A 20 7.16 -24.59 -8.24
N PHE A 21 7.80 -25.60 -7.64
CA PHE A 21 7.14 -26.47 -6.66
C PHE A 21 6.71 -25.70 -5.42
N ALA A 22 7.59 -24.82 -4.89
CA ALA A 22 7.30 -23.95 -3.76
C ALA A 22 6.09 -23.02 -4.03
N SER A 23 5.98 -22.46 -5.24
CA SER A 23 4.87 -21.56 -5.61
C SER A 23 3.50 -22.24 -5.57
N LYS A 24 3.44 -23.55 -5.85
CA LYS A 24 2.19 -24.32 -5.81
C LYS A 24 1.85 -24.81 -4.41
N ILE A 25 2.84 -25.28 -3.65
CA ILE A 25 2.60 -25.81 -2.31
C ILE A 25 2.30 -24.71 -1.28
N PHE A 26 2.92 -23.54 -1.42
CA PHE A 26 2.67 -22.37 -0.58
C PHE A 26 1.70 -21.37 -1.21
N TYR A 27 0.89 -21.82 -2.17
CA TYR A 27 -0.13 -20.97 -2.78
C TYR A 27 -1.18 -20.59 -1.72
N VAL A 28 -1.26 -19.29 -1.42
CA VAL A 28 -2.31 -18.72 -0.58
C VAL A 28 -3.33 -18.08 -1.48
N TYR A 29 -4.59 -18.46 -1.34
CA TYR A 29 -5.68 -17.84 -2.09
C TYR A 29 -5.86 -16.39 -1.61
N GLU A 30 -5.76 -15.45 -2.54
CA GLU A 30 -6.08 -14.04 -2.34
C GLU A 30 -7.34 -13.68 -3.13
N ASP A 31 -8.21 -12.88 -2.52
CA ASP A 31 -9.39 -12.36 -3.19
C ASP A 31 -8.96 -11.47 -4.37
N PRO A 32 -9.38 -11.76 -5.62
CA PRO A 32 -8.91 -11.03 -6.81
C PRO A 32 -9.23 -9.53 -6.74
N ARG A 33 -10.27 -9.14 -5.98
CA ARG A 33 -10.64 -7.73 -5.78
C ARG A 33 -9.55 -6.94 -5.07
N ILE A 34 -8.67 -7.59 -4.29
CA ILE A 34 -7.57 -6.90 -3.61
C ILE A 34 -6.61 -6.32 -4.65
N GLY A 35 -6.23 -7.10 -5.66
CA GLY A 35 -5.38 -6.63 -6.75
C GLY A 35 -6.06 -5.56 -7.60
N GLU A 36 -7.35 -5.72 -7.90
CA GLU A 36 -8.14 -4.72 -8.65
C GLU A 36 -8.21 -3.38 -7.91
N VAL A 37 -8.51 -3.41 -6.60
CA VAL A 37 -8.54 -2.23 -5.75
C VAL A 37 -7.14 -1.62 -5.62
N GLU A 38 -6.10 -2.41 -5.40
CA GLU A 38 -4.72 -1.92 -5.30
C GLU A 38 -4.25 -1.19 -6.56
N ASN A 39 -4.59 -1.72 -7.74
CA ASN A 39 -4.30 -1.07 -9.03
C ASN A 39 -5.03 0.26 -9.22
N CYS A 40 -6.13 0.47 -8.50
CA CYS A 40 -6.83 1.75 -8.49
C CYS A 40 -6.20 2.77 -7.53
N LEU A 41 -5.40 2.33 -6.55
CA LEU A 41 -4.71 3.20 -5.60
C LEU A 41 -3.51 3.92 -6.23
N SER A 42 -2.97 4.91 -5.52
CA SER A 42 -1.82 5.68 -6.00
C SER A 42 -0.50 4.89 -6.13
N GLY A 43 -0.41 3.68 -5.57
CA GLY A 43 0.80 2.86 -5.55
C GLY A 43 1.98 3.44 -4.74
N ALA A 44 1.79 4.59 -4.07
CA ALA A 44 2.86 5.34 -3.45
C ALA A 44 3.39 4.74 -2.13
N ASN A 45 2.67 3.78 -1.52
CA ASN A 45 3.02 3.15 -0.24
C ASN A 45 3.41 4.15 0.87
N CYS A 46 2.76 5.33 0.88
CA CYS A 46 3.14 6.46 1.72
C CYS A 46 2.61 6.42 3.16
N GLY A 47 1.77 5.44 3.50
CA GLY A 47 1.21 5.29 4.85
C GLY A 47 0.22 6.38 5.31
N GLY A 48 -0.04 7.41 4.50
CA GLY A 48 -0.93 8.53 4.86
C GLY A 48 -2.39 8.13 5.12
N CYS A 49 -2.81 6.96 4.66
CA CYS A 49 -4.11 6.36 4.94
C CYS A 49 -4.17 5.56 6.25
N GLY A 50 -3.05 5.43 6.98
CA GLY A 50 -2.96 4.66 8.23
C GLY A 50 -2.68 3.16 8.05
N PHE A 51 -2.43 2.70 6.82
CA PHE A 51 -2.07 1.32 6.49
C PHE A 51 -0.60 1.21 6.09
N THR A 52 0.01 0.02 6.29
CA THR A 52 1.43 -0.23 6.01
C THR A 52 1.82 -0.15 4.53
N GLY A 53 0.85 -0.17 3.63
CA GLY A 53 1.05 -0.09 2.18
C GLY A 53 -0.26 -0.08 1.40
N CYS A 54 -0.17 0.07 0.08
CA CYS A 54 -1.33 0.08 -0.82
C CYS A 54 -2.06 -1.27 -0.83
N SER A 55 -1.34 -2.38 -0.88
CA SER A 55 -1.90 -3.74 -0.75
C SER A 55 -2.66 -3.94 0.57
N ALA A 56 -2.10 -3.45 1.69
CA ALA A 56 -2.75 -3.53 3.00
C ALA A 56 -4.03 -2.68 3.05
N ALA A 57 -4.01 -1.49 2.46
CA ALA A 57 -5.19 -0.64 2.32
C ALA A 57 -6.25 -1.30 1.43
N ALA A 58 -5.88 -1.86 0.28
CA ALA A 58 -6.78 -2.58 -0.61
C ALA A 58 -7.43 -3.79 0.08
N ALA A 59 -6.63 -4.60 0.78
CA ALA A 59 -7.14 -5.72 1.58
C ALA A 59 -8.10 -5.25 2.69
N ALA A 60 -7.86 -4.09 3.30
CA ALA A 60 -8.76 -3.52 4.29
C ALA A 60 -10.09 -3.05 3.68
N ILE A 61 -10.06 -2.46 2.48
CA ILE A 61 -11.26 -2.05 1.73
C ILE A 61 -12.09 -3.28 1.36
N VAL A 62 -11.46 -4.31 0.79
CA VAL A 62 -12.15 -5.56 0.42
C VAL A 62 -12.77 -6.26 1.63
N LYS A 63 -12.12 -6.17 2.80
CA LYS A 63 -12.64 -6.68 4.08
C LYS A 63 -13.68 -5.77 4.75
N GLY A 64 -14.04 -4.63 4.14
CA GLY A 64 -14.99 -3.66 4.71
C GLY A 64 -14.48 -2.90 5.93
N LYS A 65 -13.16 -2.91 6.17
CA LYS A 65 -12.51 -2.22 7.30
C LYS A 65 -12.05 -0.80 6.97
N ALA A 66 -12.07 -0.42 5.69
CA ALA A 66 -11.71 0.91 5.20
C ALA A 66 -12.69 1.36 4.11
N PRO A 67 -13.00 2.66 4.02
CA PRO A 67 -13.85 3.20 2.96
C PRO A 67 -13.10 3.29 1.61
N ALA A 68 -13.84 3.38 0.49
CA ALA A 68 -13.26 3.46 -0.85
C ALA A 68 -12.38 4.72 -1.08
N ASN A 69 -12.65 5.79 -0.34
CA ASN A 69 -11.93 7.08 -0.39
C ASN A 69 -10.70 7.16 0.52
N VAL A 70 -10.22 6.05 1.08
CA VAL A 70 -9.13 6.08 2.07
C VAL A 70 -7.80 6.61 1.50
N CYS A 71 -7.59 6.51 0.18
CA CYS A 71 -6.38 6.98 -0.47
C CYS A 71 -6.49 8.46 -0.85
N LEU A 72 -6.10 9.33 0.09
CA LEU A 72 -6.09 10.78 -0.11
C LEU A 72 -5.15 11.23 -1.24
N VAL A 73 -4.03 10.53 -1.42
CA VAL A 73 -3.04 10.85 -2.47
C VAL A 73 -3.60 10.60 -3.87
N GLY A 74 -4.43 9.56 -4.03
CA GLY A 74 -5.10 9.25 -5.30
C GLY A 74 -6.33 10.13 -5.57
N GLY A 75 -6.83 10.86 -4.56
CA GLY A 75 -7.94 11.79 -4.68
C GLY A 75 -9.27 11.13 -5.08
N ALA A 76 -10.19 11.96 -5.59
CA ALA A 76 -11.56 11.53 -5.92
C ALA A 76 -11.62 10.51 -7.08
N GLU A 77 -10.71 10.59 -8.06
CA GLU A 77 -10.67 9.66 -9.18
C GLU A 77 -10.33 8.24 -8.71
N CYS A 78 -9.32 8.11 -7.84
CA CYS A 78 -8.98 6.86 -7.18
C CYS A 78 -10.17 6.30 -6.40
N ALA A 79 -10.85 7.14 -5.60
CA ALA A 79 -12.01 6.73 -4.82
C ALA A 79 -13.15 6.21 -5.71
N ALA A 80 -13.43 6.88 -6.84
CA ALA A 80 -14.46 6.48 -7.79
C ALA A 80 -14.16 5.12 -8.46
N LYS A 81 -12.89 4.88 -8.83
CA LYS A 81 -12.47 3.59 -9.41
C LYS A 81 -12.60 2.45 -8.41
N VAL A 82 -12.12 2.66 -7.18
CA VAL A 82 -12.23 1.67 -6.08
C VAL A 82 -13.70 1.37 -5.77
N ALA A 83 -14.54 2.41 -5.72
CA ALA A 83 -15.97 2.27 -5.51
C ALA A 83 -16.67 1.46 -6.61
N GLY A 84 -16.26 1.67 -7.87
CA GLY A 84 -16.72 0.87 -9.01
C GLY A 84 -16.38 -0.62 -8.89
N VAL A 85 -15.18 -0.95 -8.40
CA VAL A 85 -14.77 -2.35 -8.15
C VAL A 85 -15.57 -2.96 -7.00
N MET A 86 -15.80 -2.19 -5.93
CA MET A 86 -16.42 -2.69 -4.71
C MET A 86 -17.96 -2.63 -4.71
N GLY A 87 -18.57 -1.95 -5.69
CA GLY A 87 -20.00 -1.64 -5.70
C GLY A 87 -20.43 -0.74 -4.54
N LEU A 88 -19.51 0.10 -4.05
CA LEU A 88 -19.73 1.02 -2.92
C LEU A 88 -19.97 2.44 -3.44
N ASP A 89 -20.47 3.32 -2.58
CA ASP A 89 -20.44 4.76 -2.86
C ASP A 89 -19.01 5.28 -2.69
N ALA A 90 -18.55 6.11 -3.64
CA ALA A 90 -17.18 6.64 -3.62
C ALA A 90 -16.92 7.60 -2.46
N GLY A 91 -17.96 8.27 -1.94
CA GLY A 91 -17.82 9.33 -0.96
C GLY A 91 -16.86 10.44 -1.40
N THR A 92 -16.51 11.33 -0.47
CA THR A 92 -15.56 12.42 -0.72
C THR A 92 -14.19 12.08 -0.12
N ALA A 93 -13.13 12.07 -0.94
CA ALA A 93 -11.76 11.87 -0.47
C ALA A 93 -11.18 13.19 0.06
N GLU A 94 -11.62 13.62 1.25
CA GLU A 94 -11.14 14.88 1.84
C GLU A 94 -9.96 14.67 2.80
N PRO A 95 -8.87 15.44 2.64
CA PRO A 95 -7.74 15.35 3.55
C PRO A 95 -8.13 15.91 4.92
N LYS A 96 -8.04 15.07 5.95
CA LYS A 96 -8.13 15.53 7.34
C LYS A 96 -6.95 16.45 7.62
N ARG A 97 -7.20 17.75 7.73
CA ARG A 97 -6.21 18.70 8.23
C ARG A 97 -6.24 18.68 9.74
N SER A 98 -5.08 18.51 10.36
CA SER A 98 -4.93 18.85 11.78
C SER A 98 -5.02 20.36 11.87
N LEU A 99 -6.10 20.87 12.45
CA LEU A 99 -6.14 22.25 12.93
C LEU A 99 -5.43 22.23 14.28
N ASN A 100 -4.17 22.63 14.30
CA ASN A 100 -3.50 22.90 15.56
C ASN A 100 -4.17 24.12 16.19
N THR A 101 -4.55 24.00 17.46
CA THR A 101 -4.97 25.16 18.26
C THR A 101 -3.80 26.11 18.55
N CYS A 102 -2.56 25.70 18.24
CA CYS A 102 -1.36 26.50 18.39
C CYS A 102 -1.23 27.51 17.24
N ASP A 103 -1.63 28.76 17.48
CA ASP A 103 -1.38 29.90 16.59
C ASP A 103 0.06 30.45 16.68
N GLY A 104 0.96 29.77 17.41
CA GLY A 104 2.26 30.32 17.82
C GLY A 104 2.15 31.38 18.93
N GLY A 105 3.27 32.04 19.22
CA GLY A 105 3.40 33.07 20.27
C GLY A 105 3.90 32.54 21.61
N GLU A 106 3.70 33.31 22.69
CA GLU A 106 4.19 33.03 24.05
C GLU A 106 3.37 31.97 24.82
N ARG A 107 2.66 31.09 24.11
CA ARG A 107 1.75 30.10 24.72
C ARG A 107 2.48 28.92 25.37
N ALA A 108 3.78 28.79 25.13
CA ALA A 108 4.65 27.80 25.72
C ALA A 108 5.86 28.51 26.33
N GLU A 109 6.28 28.07 27.52
CA GLU A 109 7.49 28.59 28.17
C GLU A 109 8.73 28.21 27.36
N ASP A 110 9.63 29.18 27.19
CA ASP A 110 10.94 28.97 26.59
C ASP A 110 11.79 28.09 27.51
N LYS A 111 11.93 26.81 27.17
CA LYS A 111 12.73 25.86 27.96
C LYS A 111 14.22 26.13 27.92
N PHE A 112 14.72 26.79 26.88
CA PHE A 112 16.15 27.04 26.69
C PHE A 112 16.39 28.18 25.70
N TYR A 113 17.37 29.02 26.01
CA TYR A 113 17.98 29.93 25.04
C TYR A 113 19.13 29.19 24.34
N TYR A 114 18.95 28.85 23.06
CA TYR A 114 19.99 28.22 22.25
C TYR A 114 21.03 29.27 21.81
N MET A 115 22.29 29.07 22.19
CA MET A 115 23.40 30.02 21.94
C MET A 115 24.35 29.59 20.81
N GLY A 116 23.97 28.60 19.99
CA GLY A 116 24.85 27.99 18.98
C GLY A 116 25.63 26.81 19.52
#